data_AF-A0A1C7GRI0-F1
#
_entry.id   AF-A0A1C7GRI0-F1
#
_cell.length_a   1.000
_cell.length_b   1.000
_cell.length_c   1.000
_cell.angle_alpha   90.00
_cell.angle_beta   90.00
_cell.angle_gamma   90.00
#
_symmetry.space_group_name_H-M   'P 1'
#
loop_
_entity.id
_entity.type
_entity.pdbx_description
1 polymer ?
#
loop_
_entity_poly.entity_id
_entity_poly.type
_entity_poly.pdbx_seq_one_letter_code
_entity_poly.pdbx_strand_id
1 'polypeptide(L)'
;MGRKKLSGKRYSDLCESYFLQCGREGRHPSLPGLALALGMDSREELERLAAESRGGGAAAVRRAITRVEEFNVQSAFQKDTAQSAKFILQCGFGYGEKRGKKDREDIKVEIEE
;
A
#
# COMPACT_ATOMS: atom_id res chain seq x y z
N MET A 1 7.36 -2.69 -24.03
CA MET A 1 8.22 -3.87 -23.81
C MET A 1 7.57 -4.75 -22.76
N GLY A 2 7.15 -5.97 -23.09
CA GLY A 2 6.52 -6.87 -22.13
C GLY A 2 7.54 -7.42 -21.14
N ARG A 3 7.43 -7.09 -19.85
CA ARG A 3 8.24 -7.71 -18.79
C ARG A 3 7.92 -9.21 -18.75
N LYS A 4 8.95 -10.08 -18.77
CA LYS A 4 8.77 -11.53 -18.55
C LYS A 4 8.18 -11.74 -17.16
N LYS A 5 7.01 -12.41 -17.06
CA LYS A 5 6.40 -12.77 -15.77
C LYS A 5 7.40 -13.63 -14.97
N LEU A 6 7.78 -13.16 -13.78
CA LEU A 6 8.67 -13.88 -12.87
C LEU A 6 7.97 -15.14 -12.31
N SER A 7 8.76 -16.12 -11.87
CA SER A 7 8.21 -17.28 -11.16
C SER A 7 7.63 -16.87 -9.81
N GLY A 8 6.66 -17.63 -9.29
CA GLY A 8 6.07 -17.37 -7.97
C GLY A 8 7.09 -17.36 -6.84
N LYS A 9 8.09 -18.25 -6.89
CA LYS A 9 9.21 -18.27 -5.94
C LYS A 9 9.98 -16.95 -5.96
N ARG A 10 10.30 -16.44 -7.15
CA ARG A 10 11.06 -15.19 -7.28
C ARG A 10 10.30 -13.98 -6.77
N TYR A 11 8.98 -13.92 -6.96
CA TYR A 11 8.15 -12.90 -6.30
C TYR A 11 8.22 -13.00 -4.78
N SER A 12 8.12 -14.21 -4.22
CA SER A 12 8.25 -14.42 -2.78
C SER A 12 9.60 -13.96 -2.24
N ASP A 13 10.70 -14.33 -2.91
CA ASP A 13 12.06 -13.95 -2.51
C ASP A 13 12.25 -12.42 -2.52
N LEU A 14 11.70 -11.74 -3.53
CA LEU A 14 11.75 -10.27 -3.62
C LEU A 14 10.90 -9.59 -2.53
N CYS A 15 9.70 -10.09 -2.26
CA CYS A 15 8.87 -9.60 -1.15
C CYS A 15 9.61 -9.71 0.19
N GLU A 16 10.21 -10.86 0.49
CA GLU A 16 10.96 -11.04 1.75
C GLU A 16 12.18 -10.12 1.82
N SER A 17 12.91 -9.97 0.72
CA SER A 17 14.05 -9.05 0.64
C SER A 17 13.65 -7.60 0.94
N TYR A 18 12.49 -7.16 0.44
CA TYR A 18 11.93 -5.84 0.72
C TYR A 18 11.67 -5.64 2.22
N PHE A 19 11.01 -6.59 2.88
CA PHE A 19 10.73 -6.46 4.33
C PHE A 19 12.01 -6.48 5.17
N LEU A 20 12.99 -7.33 4.83
CA LEU A 20 14.29 -7.34 5.49
C LEU A 20 15.00 -5.99 5.34
N GLN A 21 14.96 -5.39 4.16
CA GLN A 21 15.55 -4.08 3.92
C GLN A 21 14.84 -2.98 4.74
N CYS A 22 13.51 -2.97 4.75
CA CYS A 22 12.72 -2.05 5.58
C CYS A 22 13.12 -2.15 7.05
N GLY A 23 13.24 -3.37 7.60
CA GLY A 23 13.67 -3.59 8.98
C GLY A 23 15.09 -3.09 9.26
N ARG A 24 16.04 -3.33 8.35
CA ARG A 24 17.44 -2.88 8.49
C ARG A 24 17.59 -1.36 8.48
N GLU A 25 16.75 -0.68 7.71
CA GLU A 25 16.82 0.78 7.52
C GLU A 25 15.84 1.54 8.42
N GLY A 26 15.10 0.85 9.29
CA GLY A 26 14.09 1.46 10.16
C GLY A 26 12.93 2.10 9.37
N ARG A 27 12.67 1.65 8.15
CA ARG A 27 11.61 2.19 7.27
C ARG A 27 10.32 1.40 7.40
N HIS A 28 9.20 2.09 7.32
CA HIS A 28 7.89 1.44 7.24
C HIS A 28 7.65 0.90 5.82
N PRO A 29 7.20 -0.36 5.69
CA PRO A 29 6.80 -0.90 4.41
C PRO A 29 5.54 -0.18 3.89
N SER A 30 5.42 -0.03 2.58
CA SER A 30 4.28 0.61 1.91
C SER A 30 4.01 -0.06 0.56
N LEU A 31 2.79 0.09 0.03
CA LEU A 31 2.42 -0.49 -1.27
C LEU A 31 3.27 0.07 -2.43
N PRO A 32 3.53 1.39 -2.54
CA PRO A 32 4.43 1.92 -3.56
C PRO A 32 5.87 1.38 -3.40
N GLY A 33 6.39 1.28 -2.17
CA GLY A 33 7.72 0.74 -1.92
C GLY A 33 7.84 -0.73 -2.32
N LEU A 34 6.83 -1.54 -2.01
CA LEU A 34 6.76 -2.94 -2.43
C LEU A 34 6.68 -3.08 -3.96
N ALA A 35 5.87 -2.25 -4.63
CA ALA A 35 5.78 -2.24 -6.09
C ALA A 35 7.14 -1.97 -6.74
N LEU A 36 7.85 -0.94 -6.26
CA LEU A 36 9.20 -0.60 -6.75
C LEU A 36 10.21 -1.74 -6.50
N ALA A 37 10.15 -2.40 -5.34
CA ALA A 37 11.02 -3.54 -5.03
C ALA A 37 10.77 -4.75 -5.94
N LEU A 38 9.55 -4.91 -6.45
CA LEU A 38 9.19 -5.92 -7.44
C LEU A 38 9.49 -5.49 -8.89
N GLY A 39 10.01 -4.28 -9.09
CA GLY A 39 10.31 -3.72 -10.41
C GLY A 39 9.07 -3.28 -11.18
N MET A 40 7.97 -2.95 -10.50
CA MET A 40 6.76 -2.39 -11.07
C MET A 40 6.83 -0.86 -11.11
N ASP A 41 6.05 -0.25 -12.00
CA ASP A 41 6.08 1.21 -12.18
C ASP A 41 5.05 1.93 -11.30
N SER A 42 4.08 1.20 -10.74
CA SER A 42 3.04 1.78 -9.89
C SER A 42 2.45 0.80 -8.89
N ARG A 43 1.82 1.35 -7.84
CA ARG A 43 0.96 0.60 -6.92
C ARG A 43 -0.19 -0.09 -7.66
N GLU A 44 -0.75 0.54 -8.69
CA GLU A 44 -1.87 -0.03 -9.44
C GLU A 44 -1.45 -1.34 -10.16
N GLU A 45 -0.22 -1.42 -10.66
CA GLU A 45 0.33 -2.64 -11.25
C GLU A 45 0.44 -3.78 -10.22
N LEU A 46 0.85 -3.46 -9.00
CA LEU A 46 0.89 -4.39 -7.86
C LEU A 46 -0.52 -4.93 -7.54
N GLU A 47 -1.51 -4.04 -7.45
CA GLU A 47 -2.90 -4.40 -7.15
C GLU A 47 -3.53 -5.24 -8.27
N ARG A 48 -3.26 -4.90 -9.54
CA ARG A 48 -3.69 -5.73 -10.68
C ARG A 48 -3.10 -7.13 -10.62
N LEU A 49 -1.80 -7.27 -10.30
CA LEU A 49 -1.20 -8.59 -10.13
C LEU A 49 -1.82 -9.34 -8.93
N ALA A 50 -2.11 -8.65 -7.83
CA ALA A 50 -2.76 -9.23 -6.66
C ALA A 50 -4.19 -9.73 -6.97
N ALA A 51 -4.91 -9.05 -7.86
CA ALA A 51 -6.26 -9.40 -8.30
C ALA A 51 -6.30 -10.61 -9.26
N GLU A 52 -5.17 -11.01 -9.86
CA GLU A 52 -5.12 -12.22 -10.68
C GLU A 52 -5.50 -13.46 -9.84
N SER A 53 -6.48 -14.22 -10.31
CA SER A 53 -7.03 -15.38 -9.58
C SER A 53 -6.06 -16.58 -9.55
N ARG A 54 -5.12 -16.64 -10.50
CA ARG A 54 -4.18 -17.76 -10.67
C ARG A 54 -2.76 -17.24 -10.90
N GLY A 55 -1.78 -17.99 -10.42
CA GLY A 55 -0.34 -17.68 -10.57
C GLY A 55 0.37 -17.51 -9.24
N GLY A 56 1.54 -18.13 -9.10
CA GLY A 56 2.31 -18.08 -7.84
C GLY A 56 2.73 -16.66 -7.44
N GLY A 57 2.89 -15.75 -8.40
CA GLY A 57 3.18 -14.34 -8.15
C GLY A 57 2.02 -13.60 -7.47
N ALA A 58 0.78 -13.81 -7.92
CA ALA A 58 -0.40 -13.17 -7.35
C ALA A 58 -0.60 -13.54 -5.87
N ALA A 59 -0.40 -14.82 -5.52
CA ALA A 59 -0.50 -15.27 -4.13
C ALA A 59 0.61 -14.69 -3.23
N ALA A 60 1.84 -14.60 -3.74
CA ALA A 60 2.95 -13.99 -3.01
C ALA A 60 2.71 -12.50 -2.77
N VAL A 61 2.23 -11.78 -3.78
CA VAL A 61 1.92 -10.35 -3.68
C VAL A 61 0.76 -10.09 -2.71
N ARG A 62 -0.33 -10.88 -2.76
CA ARG A 62 -1.43 -10.72 -1.79
C ARG A 62 -0.96 -10.86 -0.35
N ARG A 63 -0.13 -11.87 -0.05
CA ARG A 63 0.47 -12.03 1.28
C ARG A 63 1.34 -10.85 1.67
N ALA A 64 2.14 -10.33 0.73
CA ALA A 64 2.98 -9.17 0.99
C ALA A 64 2.15 -7.90 1.25
N ILE A 65 1.06 -7.67 0.50
CA ILE A 65 0.12 -6.56 0.73
C ILE A 65 -0.47 -6.66 2.15
N THR A 66 -0.97 -7.82 2.54
CA THR A 66 -1.50 -8.05 3.91
C THR A 66 -0.43 -7.77 4.97
N ARG A 67 0.80 -8.24 4.77
CA ARG A 67 1.90 -8.00 5.71
C ARG A 67 2.28 -6.52 5.82
N VAL A 68 2.21 -5.75 4.73
CA VAL A 68 2.37 -4.28 4.76
C VAL A 68 1.28 -3.66 5.65
N GLU A 69 0.02 -4.07 5.48
CA GLU A 69 -1.10 -3.58 6.27
C GLU A 69 -0.91 -3.87 7.75
N GLU A 70 -0.70 -5.15 8.10
CA GLU A 70 -0.54 -5.62 9.48
C GLU A 70 0.60 -4.90 10.20
N PHE A 71 1.76 -4.75 9.53
CA PHE A 71 2.90 -4.02 10.09
C PHE A 71 2.52 -2.59 10.46
N ASN A 72 1.84 -1.88 9.56
CA ASN A 72 1.47 -0.50 9.79
C ASN A 72 0.34 -0.38 10.83
N VAL A 73 -0.60 -1.33 10.90
CA VAL A 73 -1.61 -1.39 11.97
C VAL A 73 -0.93 -1.48 13.33
N GLN A 74 0.07 -2.35 13.50
CA GLN A 74 0.80 -2.47 14.77
C GLN A 74 1.63 -1.22 15.07
N SER A 75 2.31 -0.67 14.06
CA SER A 75 3.16 0.52 14.19
C SER A 75 2.36 1.79 14.49
N ALA A 76 1.06 1.82 14.18
CA ALA A 76 0.17 2.92 14.51
C ALA A 76 -0.04 3.10 16.03
N PHE A 77 0.24 2.06 16.84
CA PHE A 77 0.15 2.08 18.30
C PHE A 77 1.48 2.39 19.01
N GLN A 78 2.57 2.50 18.25
CA GLN A 78 3.88 2.84 18.82
C GLN A 78 4.12 4.35 18.73
N LYS A 79 4.54 4.96 19.84
CA LYS A 79 4.61 6.43 19.99
C LYS A 79 5.40 7.12 18.88
N ASP A 80 6.56 6.58 18.53
CA ASP A 80 7.52 7.24 17.62
C ASP A 80 7.16 7.03 16.14
N THR A 81 6.38 5.99 15.83
CA THR A 81 6.08 5.59 14.45
C THR A 81 4.63 5.83 14.04
N ALA A 82 3.76 6.16 15.01
CA ALA A 82 2.32 6.24 14.83
C ALA A 82 1.88 7.13 13.65
N GLN A 83 2.48 8.32 13.50
CA GLN A 83 2.08 9.27 12.46
C GLN A 83 2.37 8.74 11.06
N SER A 84 3.56 8.18 10.85
CA SER A 84 3.96 7.61 9.56
C SER A 84 3.11 6.39 9.18
N ALA A 85 2.83 5.52 10.15
CA ALA A 85 2.00 4.33 9.95
C ALA A 85 0.55 4.70 9.62
N LYS A 86 -0.03 5.69 10.33
CA LYS A 86 -1.38 6.20 10.04
C LYS A 86 -1.46 6.78 8.62
N PHE A 87 -0.47 7.55 8.19
CA PHE A 87 -0.42 8.07 6.82
C PHE A 87 -0.44 6.94 5.78
N ILE A 88 0.38 5.91 5.97
CA ILE A 88 0.42 4.75 5.08
C ILE A 88 -0.94 4.02 5.05
N LEU A 89 -1.59 3.82 6.21
CA LEU A 89 -2.90 3.18 6.28
C LEU A 89 -4.00 4.02 5.60
N GLN A 90 -3.96 5.35 5.74
CA GLN A 90 -4.93 6.25 5.12
C GLN A 90 -4.80 6.26 3.59
N CYS A 91 -3.58 6.43 3.07
CA CYS A 91 -3.34 6.47 1.64
C CYS A 91 -3.38 5.08 0.99
N GLY A 92 -2.90 4.07 1.70
CA GLY A 92 -2.68 2.71 1.24
C GLY A 92 -3.90 1.79 1.36
N PHE A 93 -4.62 1.88 2.47
CA PHE A 93 -5.57 0.85 2.90
C PHE A 93 -6.97 1.41 3.25
N GLY A 94 -7.19 2.72 3.06
CA GLY A 94 -8.50 3.31 3.25
C GLY A 94 -8.92 3.54 4.71
N TYR A 95 -7.96 3.54 5.65
CA TYR A 95 -8.19 3.89 7.07
C TYR A 95 -8.40 5.39 7.30
N GLY A 96 -8.69 6.15 6.24
CA GLY A 96 -9.06 7.56 6.34
C GLY A 96 -10.31 7.75 7.17
N GLU A 97 -10.45 8.93 7.78
CA GLU A 97 -11.72 9.32 8.37
C GLU A 97 -12.81 9.23 7.31
N LYS A 98 -13.89 8.51 7.61
CA LYS A 98 -15.10 8.58 6.79
C LYS A 98 -15.53 10.03 6.86
N ARG A 99 -15.37 10.78 5.77
CA ARG A 99 -15.96 12.11 5.65
C ARG A 99 -17.43 11.92 5.99
N GLY A 100 -17.86 12.40 7.15
CA GLY A 100 -19.27 12.44 7.51
C GLY A 100 -20.01 13.02 6.31
N LYS A 101 -21.22 12.51 6.03
CA LYS A 101 -22.08 13.14 5.03
C LYS A 101 -22.17 14.61 5.42
N LYS A 102 -21.45 15.48 4.71
CA LYS A 102 -21.78 16.90 4.74
C LYS A 102 -23.17 16.94 4.15
N ASP A 103 -24.15 17.27 5.00
CA ASP A 103 -25.45 17.66 4.51
C ASP A 103 -25.22 18.65 3.38
N ARG A 104 -25.86 18.40 2.24
CA ARG A 104 -25.76 19.27 1.07
C ARG A 104 -26.50 20.56 1.41
N GLU A 105 -25.86 21.43 2.18
CA GLU A 105 -26.29 22.81 2.27
C GLU A 105 -25.86 23.50 0.98
N ASP A 106 -26.84 24.08 0.28
CA ASP A 106 -26.62 24.84 -0.94
C ASP A 106 -25.63 25.98 -0.66
N ILE A 107 -24.50 25.98 -1.36
CA ILE A 107 -23.51 27.05 -1.26
C ILE A 107 -24.11 28.29 -1.91
N LYS A 108 -24.58 29.25 -1.10
CA LYS A 108 -24.98 30.58 -1.58
C LYS A 108 -23.72 31.37 -1.92
N VAL A 109 -23.57 31.71 -3.19
CA VAL A 109 -22.54 32.63 -3.68
C VAL A 109 -23.23 33.98 -3.86
N GLU A 110 -22.79 34.98 -3.09
CA GLU A 110 -23.17 36.38 -3.28
C GLU A 110 -22.14 37.04 -4.20
N ILE A 111 -22.62 37.76 -5.22
CA ILE A 111 -21.78 38.54 -6.15
C ILE A 111 -21.98 40.01 -5.75
N GLU A 112 -20.93 40.68 -5.29
CA GLU A 112 -20.93 42.13 -5.10
C GLU A 112 -20.71 42.81 -6.46
N GLU A 113 -21.57 43.77 -6.80
CA GLU A 113 -21.47 44.62 -8.01
C GLU A 113 -20.40 45.71 -7.88
#